data_AF-A0A1K1LXS3-F1
#
_entry.id   AF-A0A1K1LXS3-F1
#
_cell.length_a   1.000
_cell.length_b   1.000
_cell.length_c   1.000
_cell.angle_alpha   90.00
_cell.angle_beta   90.00
_cell.angle_gamma   90.00
#
_symmetry.space_group_name_H-M   'P 1'
#
loop_
_entity.id
_entity.type
_entity.pdbx_description
1 polymer ?
#
loop_
_entity_poly.entity_id
_entity_poly.type
_entity_poly.pdbx_seq_one_letter_code
_entity_poly.pdbx_strand_id
1 'polypeptide(L)'
;MKINVIGEQLSQDEINAYIDYGKKKYSDREILGMTVKTDGEYVDLRYDFAQDVPFDRIRRITGYLVGTLDRFNNGKRAEERDRVKHSV
;
A
#
# COMPACT_ATOMS: atom_id res chain seq x y z
N MET A 1 17.73 -1.88 3.68
CA MET A 1 16.76 -2.98 3.50
C MET A 1 17.06 -4.05 4.55
N LYS A 2 16.12 -4.35 5.45
CA LYS A 2 16.27 -5.44 6.43
C LYS A 2 15.88 -6.77 5.78
N ILE A 3 16.73 -7.79 5.87
CA ILE A 3 16.49 -9.09 5.22
C ILE A 3 16.40 -10.15 6.30
N ASN A 4 15.27 -10.86 6.35
CA ASN A 4 15.05 -11.97 7.25
C ASN A 4 14.84 -13.24 6.43
N VAL A 5 15.64 -14.28 6.70
CA VAL A 5 15.49 -15.59 6.09
C VAL A 5 14.95 -16.56 7.14
N ILE A 6 13.85 -17.23 6.82
CA ILE A 6 13.21 -18.22 7.69
C ILE A 6 13.28 -19.58 6.99
N GLY A 7 13.97 -20.53 7.61
CA GLY A 7 14.16 -21.89 7.11
C GLY A 7 15.62 -22.17 6.74
N GLU A 8 15.86 -22.78 5.58
CA GLU A 8 17.18 -23.20 5.15
C GLU A 8 18.10 -22.01 4.78
N GLN A 9 19.41 -22.26 4.83
CA GLN A 9 20.41 -21.26 4.42
C GLN A 9 20.36 -21.07 2.90
N LEU A 10 19.89 -19.90 2.47
CA LEU A 10 19.95 -19.46 1.08
C LEU A 10 21.34 -18.89 0.75
N SER A 11 21.74 -19.01 -0.51
CA SER A 11 22.95 -18.35 -0.99
C SER A 11 22.75 -16.84 -1.05
N GLN A 12 23.83 -16.09 -0.83
CA GLN A 12 23.81 -14.63 -0.96
C GLN A 12 23.43 -14.19 -2.40
N ASP A 13 23.77 -14.98 -3.41
CA ASP A 13 23.44 -14.70 -4.81
C ASP A 13 21.92 -14.81 -5.07
N GLU A 14 21.26 -15.79 -4.46
CA GLU A 14 19.80 -15.96 -4.57
C GLU A 14 19.07 -14.82 -3.86
N ILE A 15 19.54 -14.44 -2.67
CA ILE A 15 19.00 -13.29 -1.93
C ILE A 15 19.11 -12.02 -2.80
N ASN A 16 20.26 -11.80 -3.45
CA ASN A 16 20.45 -10.65 -4.34
C ASN A 16 19.48 -10.69 -5.53
N ALA A 17 19.27 -11.87 -6.12
CA ALA A 17 18.29 -12.04 -7.21
C ALA A 17 16.86 -11.69 -6.76
N TYR A 18 16.45 -12.06 -5.54
CA TYR A 18 15.13 -11.70 -5.00
C TYR A 18 14.99 -10.21 -4.68
N ILE A 19 16.08 -9.56 -4.25
CA ILE A 19 16.11 -8.11 -4.06
C ILE A 19 15.93 -7.39 -5.40
N ASP A 20 16.66 -7.82 -6.43
CA ASP A 20 16.58 -7.22 -7.76
C ASP A 20 15.22 -7.44 -8.42
N TYR A 21 14.65 -8.65 -8.28
CA TYR A 21 13.28 -8.93 -8.68
C TYR A 21 12.28 -7.98 -7.99
N GLY A 22 12.41 -7.80 -6.68
CA GLY A 22 11.56 -6.90 -5.89
C GLY A 22 11.65 -5.45 -6.36
N LYS A 23 12.87 -4.93 -6.54
CA LYS A 23 13.13 -3.57 -7.04
C LYS A 23 12.57 -3.33 -8.44
N LYS A 24 12.66 -4.33 -9.32
CA LYS A 24 12.15 -4.23 -10.70
C LYS A 24 10.62 -4.29 -10.74
N LYS A 25 10.00 -5.11 -9.87
CA LYS A 25 8.55 -5.28 -9.81
C LYS A 25 7.84 -4.10 -9.16
N TYR A 26 8.44 -3.54 -8.10
CA TYR A 26 7.90 -2.41 -7.33
C TYR A 26 8.78 -1.18 -7.51
N SER A 27 8.98 -0.73 -8.75
CA SER A 27 9.87 0.41 -9.05
C SER A 27 9.33 1.75 -8.55
N ASP A 28 8.03 1.81 -8.24
CA ASP A 28 7.30 2.97 -7.73
C ASP A 28 7.24 3.03 -6.19
N ARG A 29 7.73 1.99 -5.50
CA ARG A 29 7.69 1.90 -4.03
C ARG A 29 9.05 1.59 -3.45
N GLU A 30 9.38 2.25 -2.34
CA GLU A 30 10.59 1.93 -1.58
C GLU A 30 10.36 0.67 -0.72
N ILE A 31 11.29 -0.29 -0.80
CA ILE A 31 11.26 -1.54 -0.03
C ILE A 31 12.14 -1.36 1.22
N LEU A 32 11.53 -1.33 2.40
CA LEU A 32 12.24 -1.23 3.68
C LEU A 32 12.79 -2.58 4.15
N GLY A 33 12.05 -3.66 3.87
CA GLY A 33 12.41 -5.00 4.29
C GLY A 33 11.92 -6.09 3.35
N MET A 34 12.57 -7.24 3.45
CA MET A 34 12.15 -8.47 2.78
C MET A 34 12.30 -9.64 3.74
N THR A 35 11.24 -10.43 3.84
CA THR A 35 11.27 -11.72 4.51
C THR A 35 11.16 -12.81 3.46
N VAL A 36 12.13 -13.72 3.44
CA VAL A 36 12.17 -14.89 2.58
C VAL A 36 11.91 -16.11 3.44
N LYS A 37 10.84 -16.85 3.16
CA LYS A 37 10.53 -18.10 3.84
C LYS A 37 10.68 -19.24 2.85
N THR A 38 11.53 -20.21 3.18
CA THR A 38 11.73 -21.42 2.37
C THR A 38 10.66 -22.47 2.74
N ASP A 39 10.07 -23.10 1.73
CA ASP A 39 9.10 -24.19 1.86
C ASP A 39 9.41 -25.27 0.81
N GLY A 40 10.39 -26.12 1.12
CA GLY A 40 10.90 -27.13 0.18
C GLY A 40 11.51 -26.50 -1.07
N GLU A 41 10.93 -26.78 -2.23
CA GLU A 41 11.35 -26.22 -3.53
C GLU A 41 10.83 -24.80 -3.79
N TYR A 42 9.98 -24.26 -2.90
CA TYR A 42 9.36 -22.96 -3.05
C TYR A 42 9.88 -21.94 -2.04
N VAL A 43 9.71 -20.66 -2.39
CA VAL A 43 10.06 -19.53 -1.54
C VAL A 43 8.95 -18.50 -1.53
N ASP A 44 8.49 -18.17 -0.33
CA ASP A 44 7.56 -17.08 -0.09
C ASP A 44 8.35 -15.78 0.13
N LEU A 45 8.08 -14.78 -0.71
CA LEU A 45 8.68 -13.45 -0.61
C LEU A 45 7.65 -12.45 -0.06
N ARG A 46 7.92 -11.97 1.16
CA ARG A 46 7.15 -10.87 1.76
C ARG A 46 7.98 -9.61 1.73
N TYR A 47 7.46 -8.56 1.12
CA TYR A 47 8.09 -7.23 1.09
C TYR A 47 7.38 -6.28 2.05
N ASP A 48 8.17 -5.59 2.86
CA ASP A 48 7.70 -4.50 3.70
C ASP A 48 8.06 -3.18 3.01
N PHE A 49 7.04 -2.44 2.58
CA PHE A 49 7.21 -1.17 1.88
C PHE A 49 7.33 0.00 2.84
N ALA A 50 7.93 1.09 2.36
CA ALA A 50 7.85 2.38 3.02
C ALA A 50 6.38 2.77 3.21
N GLN A 51 6.14 3.46 4.33
CA GLN A 51 4.81 3.86 4.79
C GLN A 51 4.01 4.49 3.65
N ASP A 52 2.72 4.16 3.57
CA ASP A 52 1.87 4.63 2.47
C ASP A 52 1.97 6.14 2.33
N VAL A 53 2.18 6.58 1.08
CA VAL A 53 2.13 8.00 0.73
C VAL A 53 0.78 8.53 1.19
N PRO A 54 0.73 9.61 1.98
CA PRO A 54 -0.54 10.16 2.44
C PRO A 54 -1.41 10.47 1.22
N PHE A 55 -2.59 9.87 1.19
CA PHE A 55 -3.58 10.11 0.14
C PHE A 55 -4.73 10.95 0.70
N ASP A 56 -5.13 11.94 -0.07
CA ASP A 56 -6.31 12.73 0.25
C ASP A 56 -7.56 12.01 -0.25
N ARG A 57 -8.53 11.85 0.66
CA ARG A 57 -9.86 11.32 0.29
C ARG A 57 -10.72 12.45 -0.25
N ILE A 58 -10.86 12.50 -1.57
CA ILE A 58 -11.84 13.37 -2.23
C ILE A 58 -13.22 12.73 -2.22
N ARG A 59 -14.26 13.54 -2.05
CA ARG A 59 -15.67 13.13 -2.09
C ARG A 59 -16.31 13.68 -3.36
N ARG A 60 -17.16 12.90 -4.01
CA ARG A 60 -18.00 13.40 -5.11
C ARG A 60 -19.38 13.78 -4.57
N ILE A 61 -19.74 15.05 -4.65
CA ILE A 61 -21.02 15.57 -4.19
C ILE A 61 -21.64 16.37 -5.35
N THR A 62 -22.89 16.05 -5.71
CA THR A 62 -23.63 16.68 -6.83
C THR A 62 -22.87 16.78 -8.16
N GLY A 63 -22.04 15.77 -8.46
CA GLY A 63 -21.24 15.71 -9.69
C GLY A 63 -19.84 16.32 -9.60
N TYR A 64 -19.53 17.06 -8.54
CA TYR A 64 -18.23 17.74 -8.34
C TYR A 64 -17.32 16.98 -7.37
N LEU A 65 -16.01 16.99 -7.62
CA LEU A 65 -14.99 16.47 -6.70
C LEU A 65 -14.65 17.55 -5.66
N VAL A 66 -14.85 17.26 -4.38
CA VAL A 66 -14.56 18.16 -3.26
C VAL A 66 -13.77 17.42 -2.19
N GLY A 67 -12.65 18.01 -1.74
CA GLY A 67 -11.85 17.46 -0.63
C GLY A 67 -12.54 17.61 0.73
N THR A 68 -12.60 18.85 1.24
CA THR A 68 -13.21 19.17 2.54
C THR A 68 -14.59 19.83 2.41
N LEU A 69 -15.41 19.74 3.45
CA LEU A 69 -16.77 20.31 3.49
C LEU A 69 -16.79 21.79 3.91
N ASP A 70 -15.61 22.43 4.06
CA ASP A 70 -15.49 23.76 4.66
C ASP A 70 -16.17 24.86 3.84
N ARG A 71 -16.25 24.67 2.51
CA ARG A 71 -16.85 25.63 1.57
C ARG A 71 -18.32 25.36 1.28
N PHE A 72 -18.98 24.50 2.05
CA PHE A 72 -20.37 24.13 1.79
C PHE A 72 -21.33 25.22 2.27
N ASN A 73 -22.26 25.61 1.39
CA ASN A 73 -23.44 26.37 1.80
C ASN A 73 -24.38 25.45 2.61
N ASN A 74 -25.39 26.05 3.25
CA ASN A 74 -26.29 25.33 4.15
C ASN A 74 -27.06 24.19 3.44
N GLY A 75 -27.45 24.38 2.17
CA GLY A 75 -28.14 23.35 1.38
C GLY A 75 -27.28 22.11 1.13
N LYS A 76 -26.03 22.30 0.70
CA LYS A 76 -25.08 21.18 0.46
C LYS A 76 -24.72 20.44 1.74
N ARG A 77 -24.72 21.13 2.89
CA ARG A 77 -24.48 20.51 4.20
C ARG A 77 -25.65 19.64 4.65
N ALA A 78 -26.89 20.04 4.36
CA ALA A 78 -28.07 19.21 4.64
C ALA A 78 -28.05 17.93 3.79
N GLU A 79 -27.77 18.06 2.49
CA GLU A 79 -27.68 16.92 1.58
C GLU A 79 -26.58 15.90 1.97
N GLU A 80 -25.39 16.37 2.40
CA GLU A 80 -24.34 15.46 2.89
C GLU A 80 -24.79 14.68 4.14
N ARG A 81 -25.56 15.32 5.02
CA ARG A 81 -26.08 14.69 6.25
C ARG A 81 -27.13 13.62 5.94
N ASP A 82 -27.97 13.85 4.95
CA ASP A 82 -29.04 12.92 4.55
C ASP A 82 -28.50 11.73 3.74
N ARG A 83 -27.24 11.79 3.30
CA ARG A 83 -26.62 10.74 2.51
C ARG A 83 -26.37 9.48 3.32
N VAL A 84 -26.84 8.33 2.81
CA VAL A 84 -26.52 7.00 3.35
C VAL A 84 -25.02 6.72 3.17
N LYS A 85 -24.34 6.44 4.28
CA LYS A 85 -22.92 6.08 4.30
C LYS A 85 -22.81 4.56 4.35
N HIS A 86 -22.25 3.97 3.31
CA HIS A 86 -21.87 2.56 3.33
C HIS A 86 -20.50 2.44 3.99
N SER A 87 -20.41 1.67 5.08
CA SER A 87 -19.12 1.22 5.59
C SER A 87 -18.54 0.17 4.65
N VAL A 88 -17.22 0.21 4.46
CA VAL A 88 -16.45 -0.85 3.80
C VAL A 88 -15.95 -1.79 4.88
#